data_AF-A0AAE1KDC9-F1
#
_entry.id   AF-A0AAE1KDC9-F1
#
_cell.length_a   1.000
_cell.length_b   1.000
_cell.length_c   1.000
_cell.angle_alpha   90.00
_cell.angle_beta   90.00
_cell.angle_gamma   90.00
#
_symmetry.space_group_name_H-M   'P 1'
#
loop_
_entity.id
_entity.type
_entity.pdbx_description
1 polymer ?
#
loop_
_entity_poly.entity_id
_entity_poly.type
_entity_poly.pdbx_seq_one_letter_code
_entity_poly.pdbx_strand_id
1 'polypeptide(L)'
;MKTTLNHRHQSARSQVALDKFQWHMNSLRPDLAAFATSTYTILQFLDHIQESGIFKEYTDIYSNHNIDQYNTFLSSFVKDTEIIPWNSNVLLSDLYHSQCRLHRRISYDKQWSCDNPLHTGYVMVEEYANMILNDVCNCYLGLDSRQIYC
;
A
#
# COMPACT_ATOMS: atom_id res chain seq x y z
N MET A 1 -34.55 -11.40 -2.51
CA MET A 1 -34.62 -9.98 -2.94
C MET A 1 -33.99 -8.97 -1.95
N LYS A 2 -33.12 -9.39 -1.01
CA LYS A 2 -32.45 -8.49 -0.04
C LYS A 2 -30.97 -8.18 -0.38
N THR A 3 -30.37 -8.88 -1.35
CA THR A 3 -28.95 -8.76 -1.69
C THR A 3 -28.61 -7.49 -2.48
N THR A 4 -29.53 -6.98 -3.30
CA THR A 4 -29.27 -5.85 -4.20
C THR A 4 -29.23 -4.48 -3.49
N LEU A 5 -29.89 -4.35 -2.33
CA LEU A 5 -29.94 -3.11 -1.55
C LEU A 5 -28.68 -2.88 -0.71
N ASN A 6 -28.04 -3.95 -0.21
CA ASN A 6 -26.79 -3.83 0.54
C ASN A 6 -25.63 -3.40 -0.36
N HIS A 7 -25.51 -3.96 -1.57
CA HIS A 7 -24.42 -3.62 -2.49
C HIS A 7 -24.41 -2.14 -2.93
N ARG A 8 -25.58 -1.51 -3.13
CA ARG A 8 -25.67 -0.09 -3.51
C ARG A 8 -25.27 0.87 -2.40
N HIS A 9 -25.60 0.56 -1.14
CA HIS A 9 -25.18 1.38 0.00
C HIS A 9 -23.70 1.18 0.34
N GLN A 10 -23.13 0.01 0.03
CA GLN A 10 -21.73 -0.33 0.25
C GLN A 10 -20.81 0.36 -0.76
N SER A 11 -21.13 0.29 -2.07
CA SER A 11 -20.36 1.01 -3.10
C SER A 11 -20.31 2.52 -2.85
N ALA A 12 -21.38 3.08 -2.28
CA ALA A 12 -21.44 4.49 -1.91
C ALA A 12 -20.46 4.86 -0.78
N ARG A 13 -20.20 3.97 0.18
CA ARG A 13 -19.26 4.26 1.29
C ARG A 13 -17.81 4.25 0.83
N SER A 14 -17.43 3.24 0.06
CA SER A 14 -16.08 3.10 -0.48
C SER A 14 -15.78 4.24 -1.47
N GLN A 15 -16.76 4.64 -2.28
CA GLN A 15 -16.65 5.82 -3.14
C GLN A 15 -16.47 7.12 -2.33
N VAL A 16 -17.27 7.36 -1.30
CA VAL A 16 -17.12 8.57 -0.45
C VAL A 16 -15.75 8.62 0.23
N ALA A 17 -15.19 7.47 0.64
CA ALA A 17 -13.84 7.39 1.20
C ALA A 17 -12.77 7.74 0.14
N LEU A 18 -12.90 7.19 -1.08
CA LEU A 18 -12.03 7.51 -2.20
C LEU A 18 -12.09 9.01 -2.55
N ASP A 19 -13.28 9.59 -2.64
CA ASP A 19 -13.46 11.02 -2.96
C ASP A 19 -12.77 11.92 -1.93
N LYS A 20 -12.90 11.60 -0.64
CA LYS A 20 -12.22 12.33 0.44
C LYS A 20 -10.70 12.20 0.35
N PHE A 21 -10.21 11.00 0.07
CA PHE A 21 -8.79 10.75 -0.13
C PHE A 21 -8.25 11.56 -1.32
N GLN A 22 -8.93 11.51 -2.46
CA GLN A 22 -8.56 12.25 -3.65
C GLN A 22 -8.53 13.76 -3.39
N TRP A 23 -9.55 14.30 -2.72
CA TRP A 23 -9.60 15.70 -2.34
C TRP A 23 -8.42 16.08 -1.44
N HIS A 24 -8.13 15.28 -0.41
CA HIS A 24 -7.05 15.57 0.52
C HIS A 24 -5.68 15.49 -0.16
N MET A 25 -5.40 14.44 -0.93
CA MET A 25 -4.16 14.32 -1.69
C MET A 25 -3.98 15.48 -2.65
N ASN A 26 -5.03 15.85 -3.40
CA ASN A 26 -4.99 17.02 -4.28
C ASN A 26 -4.72 18.34 -3.53
N SER A 27 -5.20 18.49 -2.29
CA SER A 27 -4.86 19.66 -1.47
C SER A 27 -3.38 19.72 -1.07
N LEU A 28 -2.72 18.56 -0.94
CA LEU A 28 -1.29 18.46 -0.60
C LEU A 28 -0.38 18.50 -1.84
N ARG A 29 -0.94 18.29 -3.04
CA ARG A 29 -0.15 18.16 -4.29
C ARG A 29 0.81 19.32 -4.54
N PRO A 30 0.41 20.60 -4.40
CA PRO A 30 1.33 21.71 -4.70
C PRO A 30 2.56 21.69 -3.80
N ASP A 31 2.36 21.45 -2.50
CA ASP A 31 3.44 21.43 -1.51
C ASP A 31 4.37 20.23 -1.73
N LEU A 32 3.79 19.04 -1.95
CA LEU A 32 4.56 17.82 -2.23
C LEU A 32 5.36 17.93 -3.54
N ALA A 33 4.75 18.47 -4.61
CA ALA A 33 5.41 18.67 -5.88
C ALA A 33 6.57 19.67 -5.76
N ALA A 34 6.36 20.79 -5.05
CA ALA A 34 7.42 21.76 -4.78
C ALA A 34 8.57 21.14 -3.98
N PHE A 35 8.25 20.37 -2.93
CA PHE A 35 9.25 19.69 -2.11
C PHE A 35 10.09 18.71 -2.95
N ALA A 36 9.43 17.92 -3.80
CA ALA A 36 10.08 16.93 -4.67
C ALA A 36 11.08 17.53 -5.68
N THR A 37 10.98 18.81 -6.02
CA THR A 37 11.97 19.47 -6.91
C THR A 37 13.36 19.59 -6.30
N SER A 38 13.45 19.52 -4.96
CA SER A 38 14.69 19.76 -4.21
C SER A 38 15.10 18.59 -3.32
N THR A 39 14.17 17.67 -3.07
CA THR A 39 14.36 16.52 -2.19
C THR A 39 13.92 15.27 -2.91
N TYR A 40 14.78 14.25 -2.90
CA TYR A 40 14.43 12.93 -3.38
C TYR A 40 13.22 12.38 -2.62
N THR A 41 12.08 12.34 -3.29
CA THR A 41 10.78 12.09 -2.66
C THR A 41 10.14 10.87 -3.28
N ILE A 42 9.86 9.88 -2.45
CA ILE A 42 9.19 8.65 -2.84
C ILE A 42 7.77 8.66 -2.28
N LEU A 43 6.81 8.21 -3.09
CA LEU A 43 5.46 7.93 -2.64
C LEU A 43 5.18 6.44 -2.79
N GLN A 44 5.16 5.74 -1.65
CA GLN A 44 4.77 4.35 -1.55
C GLN A 44 3.25 4.21 -1.69
N PHE A 45 2.83 3.36 -2.62
CA PHE A 45 1.43 3.01 -2.85
C PHE A 45 0.97 1.98 -1.82
N LEU A 46 -0.34 1.78 -1.75
CA LEU A 46 -0.93 0.85 -0.79
C LEU A 46 -0.68 -0.60 -1.22
N ASP A 47 -0.27 -1.46 -0.30
CA ASP A 47 -0.15 -2.89 -0.60
C ASP A 47 -1.49 -3.61 -0.54
N HIS A 48 -1.60 -4.69 -1.31
CA HIS A 48 -2.71 -5.62 -1.20
C HIS A 48 -2.73 -6.29 0.17
N ILE A 49 -3.93 -6.50 0.68
CA ILE A 49 -4.17 -7.15 1.97
C ILE A 49 -4.64 -8.59 1.79
N GLN A 50 -4.68 -9.31 2.90
CA GLN A 50 -5.34 -10.60 2.94
C GLN A 50 -6.87 -10.44 3.00
N GLU A 51 -7.54 -10.69 1.88
CA GLU A 51 -8.99 -10.88 1.87
C GLU A 51 -9.35 -12.24 2.47
N SER A 52 -9.32 -12.37 3.80
CA SER A 52 -9.68 -13.60 4.51
C SER A 52 -11.02 -13.50 5.22
N GLY A 53 -11.61 -14.67 5.50
CA GLY A 53 -12.84 -14.78 6.30
C GLY A 53 -12.79 -14.19 7.70
N ILE A 54 -11.58 -13.91 8.24
CA ILE A 54 -11.38 -13.28 9.55
C ILE A 54 -11.78 -11.80 9.51
N PHE A 55 -11.72 -11.17 8.33
CA PHE A 55 -12.02 -9.75 8.12
C PHE A 55 -13.26 -9.53 7.23
N LYS A 56 -14.13 -10.54 7.11
CA LYS A 56 -15.32 -10.50 6.24
C LYS A 56 -16.25 -9.30 6.49
N GLU A 57 -16.23 -8.72 7.68
CA GLU A 57 -17.02 -7.53 8.02
C GLU A 57 -16.40 -6.21 7.54
N TYR A 58 -15.12 -6.26 7.16
CA TYR A 58 -14.31 -5.11 6.74
C TYR A 58 -13.87 -5.20 5.27
N THR A 59 -14.06 -6.34 4.60
CA THR A 59 -13.73 -6.53 3.16
C THR A 59 -14.43 -5.52 2.25
N ASP A 60 -15.56 -4.95 2.69
CA ASP A 60 -16.28 -3.93 1.91
C ASP A 60 -15.54 -2.57 1.90
N ILE A 61 -14.76 -2.31 2.95
CA ILE A 61 -14.01 -1.05 3.15
C ILE A 61 -12.56 -1.26 2.71
N TYR A 62 -11.94 -2.34 3.19
CA TYR A 62 -10.57 -2.73 2.90
C TYR A 62 -10.61 -3.97 2.01
N SER A 63 -10.52 -3.75 0.69
CA SER A 63 -10.37 -4.78 -0.33
C SER A 63 -9.26 -4.40 -1.28
N ASN A 64 -8.69 -5.41 -1.94
CA ASN A 64 -7.70 -5.21 -2.99
C ASN A 64 -8.31 -4.44 -4.16
N HIS A 65 -9.60 -4.63 -4.45
CA HIS A 65 -10.31 -3.82 -5.43
C HIS A 65 -10.32 -2.33 -5.07
N ASN A 66 -10.63 -1.98 -3.81
CA ASN A 66 -10.60 -0.57 -3.40
C ASN A 66 -9.16 -0.05 -3.43
N ILE A 67 -8.18 -0.82 -2.93
CA ILE A 67 -6.75 -0.47 -2.96
C ILE A 67 -6.28 -0.15 -4.39
N ASP A 68 -6.68 -0.94 -5.38
CA ASP A 68 -6.36 -0.69 -6.78
C ASP A 68 -6.91 0.66 -7.27
N GLN A 69 -8.08 1.09 -6.79
CA GLN A 69 -8.64 2.40 -7.12
C GLN A 69 -7.81 3.55 -6.53
N TYR A 70 -7.37 3.42 -5.27
CA TYR A 70 -6.46 4.39 -4.65
C TYR A 70 -5.13 4.47 -5.41
N ASN A 71 -4.53 3.32 -5.72
CA ASN A 71 -3.23 3.24 -6.42
C ASN A 71 -3.31 3.75 -7.85
N THR A 72 -4.44 3.53 -8.54
CA THR A 72 -4.70 4.11 -9.88
C THR A 72 -4.72 5.64 -9.82
N PHE A 73 -5.38 6.20 -8.80
CA PHE A 73 -5.37 7.64 -8.57
C PHE A 73 -3.96 8.14 -8.23
N LEU A 74 -3.25 7.48 -7.32
CA LEU A 74 -1.88 7.86 -6.94
C LEU A 74 -0.91 7.83 -8.11
N SER A 75 -1.03 6.84 -9.01
CA SER A 75 -0.26 6.80 -10.25
C SER A 75 -0.50 8.02 -11.13
N SER A 76 -1.74 8.49 -11.22
CA SER A 76 -2.09 9.71 -11.97
C SER A 76 -1.64 10.97 -11.23
N PHE A 77 -1.68 10.95 -9.90
CA PHE A 77 -1.31 12.06 -9.03
C PHE A 77 0.17 12.46 -9.17
N VAL A 78 1.07 11.47 -9.29
CA VAL A 78 2.52 11.72 -9.37
C VAL A 78 3.05 11.90 -10.79
N LYS A 79 2.25 11.59 -11.83
CA LYS A 79 2.71 11.50 -13.24
C LYS A 79 3.46 12.73 -13.75
N ASP A 80 3.07 13.91 -13.30
CA ASP A 80 3.65 15.20 -13.71
C ASP A 80 4.43 15.87 -12.58
N THR A 81 5.05 15.08 -11.72
CA THR A 81 5.85 15.55 -10.57
C THR A 81 7.17 14.80 -10.50
N GLU A 82 8.14 15.34 -9.77
CA GLU A 82 9.41 14.65 -9.46
C GLU A 82 9.27 13.59 -8.35
N ILE A 83 8.04 13.30 -7.91
CA ILE A 83 7.76 12.26 -6.91
C ILE A 83 7.90 10.89 -7.56
N ILE A 84 8.72 10.03 -6.98
CA ILE A 84 8.97 8.68 -7.47
C ILE A 84 7.85 7.75 -6.98
N PRO A 85 7.05 7.15 -7.88
CA PRO A 85 6.06 6.15 -7.48
C PRO A 85 6.75 4.86 -7.08
N TRP A 86 6.46 4.37 -5.88
CA TRP A 86 6.71 2.98 -5.52
C TRP A 86 5.41 2.22 -5.40
N ASN A 87 5.18 1.37 -6.40
CA ASN A 87 4.08 0.43 -6.37
C ASN A 87 4.61 -0.96 -6.07
N SER A 88 4.67 -1.32 -4.79
CA SER A 88 5.07 -2.67 -4.39
C SER A 88 3.94 -3.68 -4.62
N ASN A 89 2.67 -3.24 -4.54
CA ASN A 89 1.44 -4.03 -4.73
C ASN A 89 1.64 -5.50 -4.32
N VAL A 90 2.29 -5.71 -3.17
CA VAL A 90 2.82 -7.04 -2.87
C VAL A 90 1.63 -7.90 -2.53
N LEU A 91 1.30 -8.81 -3.44
CA LEU A 91 0.37 -9.88 -3.15
C LEU A 91 1.02 -10.74 -2.08
N LEU A 92 0.52 -10.62 -0.86
CA LEU A 92 0.92 -11.51 0.21
C LEU A 92 0.61 -12.95 -0.23
N SER A 93 1.62 -13.82 -0.20
CA SER A 93 1.48 -15.16 -0.74
C SER A 93 0.47 -15.98 0.04
N ASP A 94 -0.23 -16.88 -0.65
CA ASP A 94 -1.07 -17.90 0.00
C ASP A 94 -0.29 -18.69 1.06
N LEU A 95 1.03 -18.83 0.88
CA LEU A 95 1.93 -19.44 1.86
C LEU A 95 2.06 -18.58 3.12
N TYR A 96 2.41 -17.28 3.01
CA TYR A 96 2.44 -16.32 4.14
C TYR A 96 1.13 -16.43 4.94
N HIS A 97 0.01 -16.45 4.23
CA HIS A 97 -1.33 -16.57 4.81
C HIS A 97 -1.64 -17.92 5.44
N SER A 98 -1.21 -19.02 4.81
CA SER A 98 -1.37 -20.37 5.34
C SER A 98 -0.60 -20.54 6.64
N GLN A 99 0.66 -20.11 6.67
CA GLN A 99 1.52 -20.14 7.85
C GLN A 99 0.94 -19.25 8.94
N CYS A 100 0.39 -18.10 8.56
CA CYS A 100 -0.25 -17.18 9.47
C CYS A 100 -1.49 -17.79 10.17
N ARG A 101 -2.35 -18.49 9.42
CA ARG A 101 -3.51 -19.23 9.97
C ARG A 101 -3.11 -20.43 10.82
N LEU A 102 -2.09 -21.17 10.39
CA LEU A 102 -1.62 -22.39 11.05
C LEU A 102 -0.93 -22.08 12.36
N HIS A 103 -0.17 -20.99 12.42
CA HIS A 103 0.63 -20.69 13.58
C HIS A 103 -0.12 -19.84 14.60
N ARG A 104 -1.12 -18.99 14.23
CA ARG A 104 -1.96 -18.18 15.16
C ARG A 104 -1.22 -17.68 16.41
N ARG A 105 0.08 -17.48 16.26
CA ARG A 105 1.00 -17.18 17.31
C ARG A 105 1.29 -15.73 17.03
N ILE A 106 0.87 -14.88 17.97
CA ILE A 106 1.78 -13.83 18.42
C ILE A 106 3.10 -14.56 18.68
N SER A 107 3.96 -14.66 17.67
CA SER A 107 5.32 -15.02 17.97
C SER A 107 5.79 -13.94 18.92
N TYR A 108 6.53 -14.31 19.98
CA TYR A 108 6.96 -13.33 20.98
C TYR A 108 7.77 -12.18 20.34
N ASP A 109 8.28 -12.42 19.12
CA ASP A 109 8.99 -11.48 18.24
C ASP A 109 8.12 -10.81 17.15
N LYS A 110 6.81 -11.08 17.06
CA LYS A 110 5.82 -10.63 16.05
C LYS A 110 6.21 -10.80 14.56
N GLN A 111 7.07 -11.76 14.24
CA GLN A 111 7.55 -12.03 12.88
C GLN A 111 6.41 -12.10 11.84
N TRP A 112 5.23 -12.61 12.25
CA TRP A 112 4.02 -12.71 11.43
C TRP A 112 2.85 -12.02 12.14
N SER A 113 2.32 -10.91 11.58
CA SER A 113 1.19 -10.15 12.19
C SER A 113 -0.15 -10.79 11.83
N CYS A 114 -0.49 -11.88 12.51
CA CYS A 114 -1.60 -12.75 12.11
C CYS A 114 -2.96 -12.44 12.73
N ASP A 115 -2.97 -11.63 13.77
CA ASP A 115 -4.22 -11.21 14.44
C ASP A 115 -4.82 -9.97 13.79
N ASN A 116 -4.10 -9.33 12.86
CA ASN A 116 -4.52 -8.10 12.19
C ASN A 116 -4.07 -8.11 10.71
N PRO A 117 -4.85 -8.71 9.80
CA PRO A 117 -4.49 -8.82 8.37
C PRO A 117 -4.44 -7.47 7.63
N LEU A 118 -4.81 -6.35 8.29
CA LEU A 118 -4.60 -5.00 7.76
C LEU A 118 -3.19 -4.45 8.05
N HIS A 119 -2.50 -5.00 9.05
CA HIS A 119 -1.17 -4.56 9.44
C HIS A 119 -0.18 -5.67 9.12
N THR A 120 0.85 -5.33 8.36
CA THR A 120 1.83 -6.30 7.90
C THR A 120 2.74 -6.78 9.07
N GLY A 121 3.21 -8.03 8.98
CA GLY A 121 4.15 -8.61 9.95
C GLY A 121 5.57 -8.10 9.77
N TYR A 122 6.48 -8.37 10.72
CA TYR A 122 7.87 -7.90 10.60
C TYR A 122 8.59 -8.37 9.33
N VAL A 123 8.23 -9.53 8.77
CA VAL A 123 8.77 -9.97 7.47
C VAL A 123 8.53 -8.92 6.37
N MET A 124 7.33 -8.36 6.30
CA MET A 124 7.02 -7.33 5.30
C MET A 124 7.66 -5.98 5.64
N VAL A 125 7.78 -5.66 6.93
CA VAL A 125 8.53 -4.47 7.38
C VAL A 125 10.00 -4.57 6.97
N GLU A 126 10.60 -5.76 7.08
CA GLU A 126 11.95 -6.04 6.62
C GLU A 126 12.06 -5.90 5.10
N GLU A 127 11.09 -6.38 4.33
CA GLU A 127 11.04 -6.15 2.88
C GLU A 127 10.95 -4.64 2.54
N TYR A 128 10.11 -3.86 3.23
CA TYR A 128 10.05 -2.41 3.03
C TYR A 128 11.38 -1.73 3.40
N ALA A 129 12.01 -2.15 4.49
CA ALA A 129 13.32 -1.63 4.88
C ALA A 129 14.39 -1.98 3.84
N ASN A 130 14.36 -3.19 3.27
CA ASN A 130 15.24 -3.60 2.19
C ASN A 130 14.98 -2.81 0.91
N MET A 131 13.72 -2.51 0.56
CA MET A 131 13.39 -1.64 -0.57
C MET A 131 13.99 -0.24 -0.39
N ILE A 132 13.82 0.37 0.79
CA ILE A 132 14.41 1.68 1.11
C ILE A 132 15.93 1.62 1.06
N LEU A 133 16.54 0.59 1.68
CA LEU A 133 17.99 0.44 1.71
C LEU A 133 18.54 0.26 0.31
N ASN A 134 17.92 -0.58 -0.52
CA ASN A 134 18.34 -0.79 -1.90
C ASN A 134 18.24 0.51 -2.70
N ASP A 135 17.15 1.26 -2.58
CA ASP A 135 17.02 2.51 -3.32
C ASP A 135 18.07 3.55 -2.91
N VAL A 136 18.34 3.70 -1.62
CA VAL A 136 19.38 4.61 -1.12
C VAL A 136 20.78 4.12 -1.48
N CYS A 137 21.07 2.84 -1.32
CA CYS A 137 22.43 2.31 -1.41
C CYS A 137 22.83 1.87 -2.81
N ASN A 138 21.91 1.46 -3.69
CA ASN A 138 22.24 0.92 -5.00
C ASN A 138 23.04 1.90 -5.86
N CYS A 139 22.76 3.20 -5.75
CA CYS A 139 23.52 4.20 -6.47
C CYS A 139 24.98 4.30 -5.97
N TYR A 140 25.22 4.25 -4.65
CA TYR A 140 26.58 4.27 -4.08
C TYR A 140 27.34 2.96 -4.35
N LEU A 141 26.61 1.85 -4.52
CA LEU A 141 27.18 0.55 -4.84
C LEU A 141 27.39 0.34 -6.35
N GLY A 142 27.01 1.32 -7.20
CA GLY A 142 27.10 1.21 -8.66
C GLY A 142 26.21 0.12 -9.24
N LEU A 143 25.13 -0.25 -8.53
CA LEU A 143 24.18 -1.28 -8.92
C LEU A 143 23.00 -0.72 -9.73
N ASP A 144 22.84 0.61 -9.78
CA ASP A 144 21.82 1.24 -10.58
C ASP A 144 22.31 1.60 -11.99
N SER A 145 21.56 1.18 -13.00
CA SER A 145 21.81 1.50 -14.41
C SER A 145 21.39 2.93 -14.78
N ARG A 146 20.64 3.59 -13.91
CA ARG A 146 20.26 5.01 -14.03
C ARG A 146 21.23 5.86 -13.19
N GLN A 147 22.48 5.97 -13.64
CA GLN A 147 23.43 6.92 -13.06
C GLN A 147 22.98 8.36 -13.34
N ILE A 148 22.10 8.88 -12.50
CA ILE A 148 21.79 10.31 -12.42
C ILE A 148 21.97 10.68 -10.96
N TYR A 149 23.22 11.01 -10.62
CA TYR A 149 23.66 11.67 -9.39
C TYR A 149 23.06 11.12 -8.07
N CYS A 150 23.72 10.09 -7.56
CA CYS A 150 24.23 10.16 -6.19
C CYS A 150 25.70 10.63 -6.30
#